data_AF-A0AAE1LTW0-F1
#
_entry.id   AF-A0AAE1LTW0-F1
#
_cell.length_a   1.000
_cell.length_b   1.000
_cell.length_c   1.000
_cell.angle_alpha   90.00
_cell.angle_beta   90.00
_cell.angle_gamma   90.00
#
_symmetry.space_group_name_H-M   'P 1'
#
loop_
_entity.id
_entity.type
_entity.pdbx_description
1 polymer ?
#
loop_
_entity_poly.entity_id
_entity_poly.type
_entity_poly.pdbx_seq_one_letter_code
_entity_poly.pdbx_strand_id
1 'polypeptide(L)'
;MARAPHRAEFIKTKRGGLLLCHEGFQYHRTGRRADTIYWICSKRPECSARAITKGPPPDDARVSKAGDHIHAPNREETAACAVVNDMKDVATRHPEMPPANIIREGLADVDDEVLSQLPQRVSLKRAINRKRQAVPRNPIALGDISELPEEYQKTLGGIQYKVAVHQLLSLAFIPAEDVKDVFAELRAELPRQLRTLADYFKETYVGERPRRLRGNRQACPKPPRYAVED
;
A
#
# COMPACT_ATOMS: atom_id res chain seq x y z
N MET A 1 -34.55 25.64 -17.05
CA MET A 1 -33.24 25.72 -17.73
C MET A 1 -32.47 24.45 -17.43
N ALA A 2 -32.03 23.69 -18.44
CA ALA A 2 -31.31 22.44 -18.23
C ALA A 2 -29.85 22.74 -17.83
N ARG A 3 -29.46 22.41 -16.60
CA ARG A 3 -28.05 22.47 -16.15
C ARG A 3 -27.20 21.57 -17.05
N ALA A 4 -26.00 22.04 -17.41
CA ALA A 4 -25.06 21.29 -18.23
C ALA A 4 -24.70 19.93 -17.58
N PRO A 5 -24.37 18.89 -18.38
CA PRO A 5 -24.08 17.57 -17.83
C PRO A 5 -22.77 17.56 -17.03
N HIS A 6 -22.90 17.60 -15.70
CA HIS A 6 -21.78 17.48 -14.77
C HIS A 6 -21.18 16.08 -14.81
N ARG A 7 -19.85 16.00 -14.70
CA ARG A 7 -19.11 14.73 -14.59
C ARG A 7 -19.59 14.00 -13.33
N ALA A 8 -19.85 12.70 -13.45
CA ALA A 8 -20.26 11.89 -12.31
C ALA A 8 -19.04 11.43 -11.51
N GLU A 9 -19.12 11.56 -10.18
CA GLU A 9 -18.10 11.03 -9.27
C GLU A 9 -18.59 9.73 -8.65
N PHE A 10 -17.70 8.74 -8.51
CA PHE A 10 -18.05 7.43 -7.98
C PHE A 10 -17.14 6.99 -6.86
N ILE A 11 -17.74 6.42 -5.81
CA ILE A 11 -17.04 5.79 -4.69
C ILE A 11 -17.43 4.31 -4.63
N LYS A 12 -16.52 3.42 -4.22
CA LYS A 12 -16.85 2.01 -4.02
C LYS A 12 -17.54 1.80 -2.67
N THR A 13 -18.70 1.14 -2.70
CA THR A 13 -19.43 0.76 -1.48
C THR A 13 -18.79 -0.41 -0.74
N LYS A 14 -19.23 -0.66 0.50
CA LYS A 14 -18.81 -1.83 1.31
C LYS A 14 -19.00 -3.19 0.61
N ARG A 15 -19.96 -3.29 -0.32
CA ARG A 15 -20.28 -4.51 -1.09
C ARG A 15 -19.64 -4.53 -2.48
N GLY A 16 -18.73 -3.60 -2.79
CA GLY A 16 -18.05 -3.51 -4.08
C GLY A 16 -18.86 -2.87 -5.21
N GLY A 17 -20.13 -2.53 -4.99
CA GLY A 17 -20.93 -1.74 -5.95
C GLY A 17 -20.50 -0.27 -5.97
N LEU A 18 -20.86 0.45 -7.02
CA LEU A 18 -20.63 1.89 -7.13
C LEU A 18 -21.67 2.71 -6.35
N LEU A 19 -21.22 3.80 -5.76
CA LEU A 19 -22.00 4.87 -5.16
C LEU A 19 -21.79 6.12 -5.99
N LEU A 20 -22.86 6.70 -6.54
CA LEU A 20 -22.79 7.97 -7.27
C LEU A 20 -22.78 9.11 -6.25
N CYS A 21 -21.86 10.06 -6.45
CA CYS A 21 -21.76 11.29 -5.69
C CYS A 21 -22.03 12.47 -6.63
N HIS A 22 -23.02 13.30 -6.31
CA HIS A 22 -23.38 14.45 -7.14
C HIS A 22 -24.01 15.56 -6.30
N GLU A 23 -23.49 16.79 -6.43
CA GLU A 23 -23.97 17.99 -5.71
C GLU A 23 -24.09 17.83 -4.17
N GLY A 24 -23.25 16.98 -3.56
CA GLY A 24 -23.31 16.70 -2.12
C GLY A 24 -24.36 15.66 -1.71
N PHE A 25 -24.94 14.95 -2.68
CA PHE A 25 -25.84 13.82 -2.46
C PHE A 25 -25.18 12.50 -2.89
N GLN A 26 -25.52 11.43 -2.17
CA GLN A 26 -25.09 10.08 -2.47
C GLN A 26 -26.25 9.25 -2.98
N TYR A 27 -25.98 8.41 -3.99
CA TYR A 27 -26.99 7.55 -4.59
C TYR A 27 -26.51 6.11 -4.76
N HIS A 28 -27.38 5.16 -4.43
CA HIS A 28 -27.20 3.75 -4.70
C HIS A 28 -27.73 3.36 -6.08
N ARG A 29 -27.01 2.48 -6.77
CA ARG A 29 -27.44 1.94 -8.06
C ARG A 29 -28.68 1.07 -7.89
N THR A 30 -29.74 1.36 -8.64
CA THR A 30 -30.97 0.55 -8.68
C THR A 30 -31.01 -0.35 -9.91
N GLY A 31 -30.42 0.08 -11.03
CA GLY A 31 -30.40 -0.73 -12.26
C GLY A 31 -29.56 -0.12 -13.37
N ARG A 32 -29.32 -0.88 -14.42
CA ARG A 32 -28.61 -0.45 -15.63
C ARG A 32 -29.40 -0.91 -16.86
N ARG A 33 -29.53 -0.03 -17.85
CA ARG A 33 -30.08 -0.35 -19.18
C ARG A 33 -29.15 0.23 -20.24
N ALA A 34 -28.56 -0.62 -21.06
CA ALA A 34 -27.55 -0.22 -22.05
C ALA A 34 -26.48 0.70 -21.42
N ASP A 35 -26.43 1.95 -21.87
CA ASP A 35 -25.49 2.98 -21.43
C ASP A 35 -26.06 3.92 -20.33
N THR A 36 -27.24 3.61 -19.79
CA THR A 36 -27.90 4.41 -18.76
C THR A 36 -27.95 3.66 -17.44
N ILE A 37 -27.53 4.33 -16.36
CA ILE A 37 -27.60 3.78 -15.00
C ILE A 37 -28.60 4.61 -14.18
N TYR A 38 -29.46 3.90 -13.46
CA TYR A 38 -30.48 4.46 -12.60
C TYR A 38 -30.02 4.39 -11.15
N TRP A 39 -30.17 5.52 -10.46
CA TRP A 39 -29.71 5.71 -9.11
C TRP A 39 -30.86 6.23 -8.23
N ILE A 40 -30.84 5.85 -6.96
CA ILE A 40 -31.78 6.32 -5.93
C ILE A 40 -31.01 6.85 -4.73
N CYS A 41 -31.51 7.88 -4.08
CA CYS A 41 -30.87 8.47 -2.91
C CYS A 41 -30.53 7.42 -1.83
N SER A 42 -29.38 7.59 -1.17
CA SER A 42 -28.94 6.72 -0.08
C SER A 42 -29.85 6.79 1.15
N LYS A 43 -30.49 7.94 1.41
CA LYS A 43 -31.43 8.17 2.53
C LYS A 43 -32.84 7.63 2.24
N ARG A 44 -32.96 6.49 1.56
CA ARG A 44 -34.24 5.81 1.32
C ARG A 44 -34.59 4.98 2.57
N PRO A 45 -35.85 4.94 3.05
CA PRO A 45 -37.10 5.39 2.39
C PRO A 45 -37.45 6.87 2.55
N GLU A 46 -36.76 7.61 3.41
CA GLU A 46 -37.12 9.00 3.71
C GLU A 46 -37.05 9.88 2.45
N CYS A 47 -36.03 9.68 1.61
CA CYS A 47 -35.88 10.34 0.32
C CYS A 47 -36.05 9.36 -0.85
N SER A 48 -36.86 9.75 -1.83
CA SER A 48 -37.12 9.00 -3.06
C SER A 48 -36.52 9.64 -4.31
N ALA A 49 -35.64 10.63 -4.14
CA ALA A 49 -34.95 11.32 -5.23
C ALA A 49 -34.15 10.31 -6.08
N ARG A 50 -34.19 10.50 -7.40
CA ARG A 50 -33.53 9.63 -8.38
C ARG A 50 -32.56 10.43 -9.23
N ALA A 51 -31.49 9.78 -9.64
CA ALA A 51 -30.54 10.32 -10.60
C ALA A 51 -30.30 9.33 -11.73
N ILE A 52 -29.89 9.85 -12.89
CA ILE A 52 -29.60 9.09 -14.10
C ILE A 52 -28.24 9.51 -14.60
N THR A 53 -27.34 8.56 -14.80
CA THR A 53 -26.07 8.78 -15.50
C THR A 53 -26.08 8.12 -16.88
N LYS A 54 -25.45 8.76 -17.85
CA LYS A 54 -25.18 8.21 -19.20
C LYS A 54 -23.67 8.07 -19.41
N GLY A 55 -23.24 7.09 -20.19
CA GLY A 55 -21.83 6.79 -20.45
C GLY A 55 -21.28 5.66 -19.56
N PRO A 56 -20.17 5.03 -19.98
CA PRO A 56 -19.51 4.00 -19.20
C PRO A 56 -18.85 4.59 -17.94
N PRO A 57 -19.25 4.18 -16.72
CA PRO A 57 -18.52 4.54 -15.52
C PRO A 57 -17.22 3.74 -15.41
N PRO A 58 -16.17 4.25 -14.73
CA PRO A 58 -16.15 5.51 -13.97
C PRO A 58 -15.75 6.76 -14.78
N ASP A 59 -15.13 6.61 -15.95
CA ASP A 59 -14.39 7.73 -16.57
C ASP A 59 -15.25 8.72 -17.36
N ASP A 60 -16.25 8.23 -18.12
CA ASP A 60 -17.05 9.03 -19.06
C ASP A 60 -18.50 9.26 -18.63
N ALA A 61 -18.88 8.76 -17.46
CA ALA A 61 -20.26 8.89 -17.01
C ALA A 61 -20.61 10.33 -16.61
N ARG A 62 -21.75 10.81 -17.11
CA ARG A 62 -22.28 12.16 -16.83
C ARG A 62 -23.68 12.08 -16.25
N VAL A 63 -23.97 12.94 -15.28
CA VAL A 63 -25.32 13.04 -14.70
C VAL A 63 -26.22 13.75 -15.71
N SER A 64 -27.24 13.04 -16.20
CA SER A 64 -28.20 13.54 -17.19
C SER A 64 -29.43 14.14 -16.52
N LYS A 65 -29.87 13.60 -15.39
CA LYS A 65 -31.00 14.08 -14.59
C LYS A 65 -30.76 13.75 -13.12
N ALA A 66 -31.09 14.67 -12.22
CA ALA A 66 -31.16 14.47 -10.79
C ALA A 66 -32.46 15.11 -10.28
N GLY A 67 -33.20 14.40 -9.43
CA GLY A 67 -34.44 14.90 -8.83
C GLY A 67 -34.21 15.68 -7.54
N ASP A 68 -35.23 16.40 -7.10
CA ASP A 68 -35.19 17.19 -5.87
C ASP A 68 -35.16 16.31 -4.61
N HIS A 69 -34.40 16.75 -3.62
CA HIS A 69 -34.26 16.09 -2.33
C HIS A 69 -35.09 16.79 -1.26
N ILE A 70 -35.56 16.02 -0.27
CA ILE A 70 -36.28 16.54 0.90
C ILE A 70 -35.35 16.79 2.10
N HIS A 71 -34.04 16.74 1.86
CA HIS A 71 -33.01 16.95 2.87
C HIS A 71 -31.88 17.76 2.27
N ALA A 72 -31.12 18.43 3.14
CA ALA A 72 -29.94 19.17 2.71
C ALA A 72 -28.85 18.24 2.14
N PRO A 73 -28.04 18.73 1.20
CA PRO A 73 -26.81 18.05 0.78
C PRO A 73 -25.80 18.02 1.94
N ASN A 74 -24.95 16.99 1.94
CA ASN A 74 -23.86 16.84 2.90
C ASN A 74 -22.59 16.48 2.12
N ARG A 75 -21.75 17.48 1.86
CA ARG A 75 -20.53 17.34 1.08
C ARG A 75 -19.45 16.64 1.91
N GLU A 76 -19.45 16.90 3.20
CA GLU A 76 -18.54 16.43 4.21
C GLU A 76 -18.71 14.92 4.41
N GLU A 77 -19.95 14.41 4.41
CA GLU A 77 -20.25 12.97 4.44
C GLU A 77 -19.76 12.25 3.16
N THR A 78 -19.85 12.94 2.03
CA THR A 78 -19.37 12.43 0.74
C THR A 78 -17.84 12.36 0.71
N ALA A 79 -17.16 13.42 1.17
CA ALA A 79 -15.73 13.47 1.33
C ALA A 79 -15.23 12.42 2.34
N ALA A 80 -15.91 12.26 3.48
CA ALA A 80 -15.60 11.25 4.50
C ALA A 80 -15.67 9.84 3.91
N CYS A 81 -16.69 9.56 3.09
CA CYS A 81 -16.80 8.29 2.38
C CYS A 81 -15.65 8.06 1.38
N ALA A 82 -15.17 9.12 0.71
CA ALA A 82 -14.02 9.06 -0.19
C ALA A 82 -12.74 8.73 0.58
N VAL A 83 -12.44 9.46 1.66
CA VAL A 83 -11.29 9.23 2.56
C VAL A 83 -11.26 7.78 3.06
N VAL A 84 -12.41 7.25 3.51
CA VAL A 84 -12.48 5.85 3.97
C VAL A 84 -12.25 4.85 2.84
N ASN A 85 -12.64 5.17 1.61
CA ASN A 85 -12.39 4.33 0.45
C ASN A 85 -10.90 4.36 0.07
N ASP A 86 -10.27 5.51 0.12
CA ASP A 86 -8.84 5.67 -0.13
C ASP A 86 -8.00 4.88 0.88
N MET A 87 -8.34 4.94 2.17
CA MET A 87 -7.70 4.10 3.20
C MET A 87 -7.82 2.60 2.90
N LYS A 88 -8.95 2.15 2.33
CA LYS A 88 -9.13 0.74 1.95
C LYS A 88 -8.34 0.38 0.69
N ASP A 89 -8.23 1.30 -0.25
CA ASP A 89 -7.45 1.10 -1.47
C ASP A 89 -5.95 1.06 -1.14
N VAL A 90 -5.46 1.96 -0.29
CA VAL A 90 -4.10 1.91 0.29
C VAL A 90 -3.87 0.58 1.02
N ALA A 91 -4.82 0.14 1.84
CA ALA A 91 -4.71 -1.14 2.53
C ALA A 91 -4.62 -2.36 1.60
N THR A 92 -5.14 -2.24 0.37
CA THR A 92 -5.08 -3.28 -0.66
C THR A 92 -3.76 -3.23 -1.42
N ARG A 93 -3.27 -2.03 -1.76
CA ARG A 93 -2.01 -1.83 -2.49
C ARG A 93 -0.77 -2.06 -1.61
N HIS A 94 -0.89 -1.76 -0.33
CA HIS A 94 0.18 -1.82 0.67
C HIS A 94 -0.20 -2.72 1.85
N PRO A 95 -0.26 -4.06 1.66
CA PRO A 95 -0.56 -4.99 2.75
C PRO A 95 0.48 -4.96 3.88
N GLU A 96 1.72 -4.58 3.59
CA GLU A 96 2.86 -4.46 4.51
C GLU A 96 2.71 -3.32 5.53
N MET A 97 1.95 -2.27 5.19
CA MET A 97 1.80 -1.12 6.07
C MET A 97 0.89 -1.44 7.27
N PRO A 98 1.21 -1.10 8.52
CA PRO A 98 0.28 -1.33 9.64
C PRO A 98 -1.03 -0.54 9.50
N PRO A 99 -2.21 -1.10 9.85
CA PRO A 99 -3.49 -0.38 9.76
C PRO A 99 -3.53 0.93 10.54
N ALA A 100 -2.76 1.02 11.64
CA ALA A 100 -2.65 2.25 12.42
C ALA A 100 -1.94 3.38 11.67
N ASN A 101 -0.98 3.04 10.81
CA ASN A 101 -0.27 4.02 9.98
C ASN A 101 -1.15 4.48 8.83
N ILE A 102 -1.89 3.58 8.17
CA ILE A 102 -2.89 3.95 7.15
C ILE A 102 -3.90 4.95 7.69
N ILE A 103 -4.44 4.69 8.90
CA ILE A 103 -5.41 5.61 9.51
C ILE A 103 -4.74 6.94 9.86
N ARG A 104 -3.49 6.94 10.29
CA ARG A 104 -2.79 8.17 10.67
C ARG A 104 -2.49 9.05 9.46
N GLU A 105 -1.89 8.46 8.42
CA GLU A 105 -1.55 9.14 7.17
C GLU A 105 -2.81 9.61 6.45
N GLY A 106 -3.84 8.75 6.36
CA GLY A 106 -5.11 9.11 5.72
C GLY A 106 -5.94 10.14 6.49
N LEU A 107 -5.58 10.49 7.73
CA LEU A 107 -6.22 11.55 8.52
C LEU A 107 -5.34 12.81 8.66
N ALA A 108 -4.12 12.81 8.12
CA ALA A 108 -3.16 13.89 8.35
C ALA A 108 -3.63 15.23 7.76
N ASP A 109 -4.25 15.19 6.58
CA ASP A 109 -4.67 16.36 5.80
C ASP A 109 -6.19 16.43 5.61
N VAL A 110 -6.96 15.90 6.57
CA VAL A 110 -8.43 15.91 6.49
C VAL A 110 -8.99 17.06 7.32
N ASP A 111 -9.84 17.88 6.70
CA ASP A 111 -10.51 19.00 7.35
C ASP A 111 -11.40 18.57 8.54
N ASP A 112 -11.50 19.41 9.57
CA ASP A 112 -12.21 19.13 10.81
C ASP A 112 -13.70 18.81 10.59
N GLU A 113 -14.34 19.47 9.62
CA GLU A 113 -15.73 19.22 9.25
C GLU A 113 -15.91 17.80 8.68
N VAL A 114 -14.95 17.33 7.88
CA VAL A 114 -14.96 15.97 7.33
C VAL A 114 -14.64 14.95 8.42
N LEU A 115 -13.72 15.27 9.34
CA LEU A 115 -13.41 14.42 10.50
C LEU A 115 -14.65 14.14 11.34
N SER A 116 -15.54 15.12 11.51
CA SER A 116 -16.80 14.96 12.26
C SER A 116 -17.75 13.93 11.64
N GLN A 117 -17.68 13.72 10.32
CA GLN A 117 -18.51 12.77 9.58
C GLN A 117 -17.88 11.37 9.47
N LEU A 118 -16.62 11.21 9.89
CA LEU A 118 -15.91 9.93 9.77
C LEU A 118 -16.38 8.91 10.83
N PRO A 119 -16.39 7.61 10.48
CA PRO A 119 -16.59 6.56 11.46
C PRO A 119 -15.49 6.55 12.53
N GLN A 120 -15.82 6.03 13.72
CA GLN A 120 -14.85 5.85 14.80
C GLN A 120 -13.60 5.06 14.35
N ARG A 121 -12.44 5.38 14.92
CA ARG A 121 -11.14 4.76 14.59
C ARG A 121 -11.16 3.22 14.69
N VAL A 122 -11.88 2.66 15.65
CA VAL A 122 -12.07 1.20 15.78
C VAL A 122 -12.82 0.58 14.58
N SER A 123 -13.81 1.28 14.05
CA SER A 123 -14.57 0.86 12.87
C SER A 123 -13.72 0.96 11.60
N LEU A 124 -12.89 2.00 11.47
CA LEU A 124 -11.92 2.14 10.38
C LEU A 124 -10.92 0.98 10.38
N LYS A 125 -10.31 0.69 11.53
CA LYS A 125 -9.36 -0.44 11.69
C LYS A 125 -10.00 -1.78 11.32
N ARG A 126 -11.24 -2.04 11.76
CA ARG A 126 -11.99 -3.25 11.38
C ARG A 126 -12.29 -3.30 9.88
N ALA A 127 -12.63 -2.17 9.25
CA ALA A 127 -12.87 -2.11 7.81
C ALA A 127 -11.60 -2.40 6.99
N ILE A 128 -10.47 -1.81 7.37
CA ILE A 128 -9.16 -2.04 6.76
C ILE A 128 -8.76 -3.51 6.89
N ASN A 129 -8.84 -4.08 8.10
CA ASN A 129 -8.48 -5.47 8.34
C ASN A 129 -9.33 -6.46 7.53
N ARG A 130 -10.64 -6.22 7.40
CA ARG A 130 -11.50 -7.05 6.55
C ARG A 130 -11.10 -6.99 5.09
N LYS A 131 -10.72 -5.80 4.58
CA LYS A 131 -10.29 -5.66 3.18
C LYS A 131 -9.01 -6.45 2.90
N ARG A 132 -8.13 -6.56 3.91
CA ARG A 132 -6.89 -7.34 3.85
C ARG A 132 -7.04 -8.85 3.97
N GLN A 133 -8.18 -9.37 4.44
CA GLN A 133 -8.37 -10.83 4.55
C GLN A 133 -8.28 -11.55 3.20
N ALA A 134 -8.45 -10.82 2.09
CA ALA A 134 -8.26 -11.34 0.73
C ALA A 134 -6.77 -11.53 0.35
N VAL A 135 -5.84 -10.97 1.14
CA VAL A 135 -4.40 -11.09 0.95
C VAL A 135 -3.86 -12.05 2.02
N PRO A 136 -2.93 -12.97 1.68
CA PRO A 136 -2.27 -13.79 2.68
C PRO A 136 -1.70 -12.94 3.80
N ARG A 137 -1.76 -13.43 5.03
CA ARG A 137 -1.11 -12.74 6.15
C ARG A 137 0.38 -12.66 5.87
N ASN A 138 1.00 -11.54 6.26
CA ASN A 138 2.45 -11.45 6.23
C ASN A 138 3.00 -12.59 7.12
N PRO A 139 3.85 -13.49 6.60
CA PRO A 139 4.41 -14.59 7.36
C PRO A 139 5.13 -14.06 8.59
N ILE A 140 4.86 -14.66 9.76
CA ILE A 140 5.45 -14.26 11.04
C ILE A 140 6.59 -15.23 11.39
N ALA A 141 6.49 -16.48 10.95
CA ALA A 141 7.51 -17.49 11.08
C ALA A 141 7.97 -18.01 9.70
N LEU A 142 9.18 -18.58 9.65
CA LEU A 142 9.73 -19.15 8.41
C LEU A 142 8.82 -20.26 7.82
N GLY A 143 8.15 -21.03 8.68
CA GLY A 143 7.20 -22.06 8.28
C GLY A 143 5.91 -21.54 7.65
N ASP A 144 5.59 -20.26 7.78
CA ASP A 144 4.43 -19.62 7.12
C ASP A 144 4.70 -19.37 5.62
N ILE A 145 5.95 -19.51 5.18
CA ILE A 145 6.39 -19.41 3.79
C ILE A 145 6.43 -20.83 3.21
N SER A 146 5.26 -21.45 3.04
CA SER A 146 5.17 -22.85 2.60
C SER A 146 5.52 -23.04 1.13
N GLU A 147 5.14 -22.09 0.26
CA GLU A 147 5.39 -22.15 -1.19
C GLU A 147 5.73 -20.76 -1.73
N LEU A 148 7.00 -20.54 -2.09
CA LEU A 148 7.41 -19.38 -2.88
C LEU A 148 6.99 -19.60 -4.34
N PRO A 149 6.24 -18.68 -4.97
CA PRO A 149 5.91 -18.79 -6.40
C PRO A 149 7.17 -18.97 -7.26
N GLU A 150 7.10 -19.76 -8.34
CA GLU A 150 8.27 -20.10 -9.17
C GLU A 150 9.04 -18.86 -9.67
N GLU A 151 8.34 -17.76 -9.94
CA GLU A 151 8.90 -16.46 -10.31
C GLU A 151 9.84 -15.85 -9.26
N TYR A 152 9.70 -16.24 -7.99
CA TYR A 152 10.59 -15.87 -6.89
C TYR A 152 11.58 -16.99 -6.53
N GLN A 153 11.41 -18.20 -7.06
CA GLN A 153 12.38 -19.28 -6.91
C GLN A 153 13.57 -19.11 -7.88
N LYS A 154 13.34 -18.47 -9.02
CA LYS A 154 14.34 -18.20 -10.06
C LYS A 154 14.60 -16.69 -10.12
N THR A 155 15.85 -16.30 -10.34
CA THR A 155 16.17 -14.88 -10.50
C THR A 155 15.85 -14.40 -11.91
N LEU A 156 15.67 -13.08 -12.10
CA LEU A 156 15.33 -12.43 -13.38
C LEU A 156 16.28 -12.78 -14.56
N GLY A 157 17.42 -13.43 -14.31
CA GLY A 157 18.37 -13.87 -15.33
C GLY A 157 18.77 -15.35 -15.26
N GLY A 158 18.03 -16.21 -14.53
CA GLY A 158 18.29 -17.66 -14.49
C GLY A 158 19.55 -18.10 -13.74
N ILE A 159 20.33 -17.18 -13.17
CA ILE A 159 21.53 -17.49 -12.39
C ILE A 159 21.14 -17.78 -10.93
N GLN A 160 21.80 -18.75 -10.30
CA GLN A 160 21.56 -19.09 -8.90
C GLN A 160 22.17 -18.03 -7.95
N TYR A 161 21.47 -16.91 -7.73
CA TYR A 161 21.88 -15.89 -6.75
C TYR A 161 22.07 -16.45 -5.35
N LYS A 162 21.33 -17.52 -5.01
CA LYS A 162 21.51 -18.26 -3.76
C LYS A 162 22.95 -18.72 -3.57
N VAL A 163 23.59 -19.25 -4.61
CA VAL A 163 24.99 -19.70 -4.55
C VAL A 163 25.91 -18.51 -4.32
N ALA A 164 25.75 -17.43 -5.09
CA ALA A 164 26.55 -16.21 -4.96
C ALA A 164 26.42 -15.55 -3.58
N VAL A 165 25.22 -15.53 -2.99
CA VAL A 165 24.99 -15.02 -1.63
C VAL A 165 25.57 -15.97 -0.57
N HIS A 166 25.44 -17.29 -0.76
CA HIS A 166 26.06 -18.27 0.14
C HIS A 166 27.59 -18.19 0.12
N GLN A 167 28.20 -17.89 -1.03
CA GLN A 167 29.64 -17.64 -1.14
C GLN A 167 30.08 -16.39 -0.37
N LEU A 168 29.23 -15.36 -0.27
CA LEU A 168 29.50 -14.22 0.63
C LEU A 168 29.41 -14.61 2.10
N LEU A 169 28.48 -15.50 2.47
CA LEU A 169 28.35 -16.00 3.84
C LEU A 169 29.51 -16.92 4.23
N SER A 170 30.13 -17.63 3.28
CA SER A 170 31.27 -18.50 3.58
C SER A 170 32.50 -17.74 4.07
N LEU A 171 32.60 -16.42 3.84
CA LEU A 171 33.67 -15.57 4.38
C LEU A 171 33.78 -15.65 5.91
N ALA A 172 32.69 -15.95 6.61
CA ALA A 172 32.68 -16.09 8.07
C ALA A 172 33.50 -17.31 8.57
N PHE A 173 33.80 -18.26 7.69
CA PHE A 173 34.54 -19.50 8.01
C PHE A 173 35.99 -19.47 7.52
N ILE A 174 36.43 -18.36 6.94
CA ILE A 174 37.79 -18.19 6.42
C ILE A 174 38.67 -17.60 7.53
N PRO A 175 39.93 -18.03 7.66
CA PRO A 175 40.90 -17.38 8.55
C PRO A 175 40.98 -15.88 8.30
N ALA A 176 41.05 -15.07 9.35
CA ALA A 176 40.89 -13.61 9.27
C ALA A 176 41.95 -12.94 8.37
N GLU A 177 43.13 -13.53 8.28
CA GLU A 177 44.24 -13.17 7.40
C GLU A 177 43.88 -13.25 5.91
N ASP A 178 43.08 -14.25 5.52
CA ASP A 178 42.78 -14.56 4.12
C ASP A 178 41.46 -13.95 3.63
N VAL A 179 40.60 -13.48 4.56
CA VAL A 179 39.26 -12.95 4.25
C VAL A 179 39.29 -11.85 3.19
N LYS A 180 40.30 -10.99 3.19
CA LYS A 180 40.39 -9.86 2.25
C LYS A 180 40.65 -10.31 0.82
N ASP A 181 41.58 -11.24 0.67
CA ASP A 181 42.01 -11.74 -0.64
C ASP A 181 40.88 -12.58 -1.24
N VAL A 182 40.30 -13.49 -0.44
CA VAL A 182 39.15 -14.30 -0.89
C VAL A 182 37.93 -13.44 -1.19
N PHE A 183 37.67 -12.39 -0.42
CA PHE A 183 36.58 -11.47 -0.73
C PHE A 183 36.82 -10.70 -2.04
N ALA A 184 38.06 -10.29 -2.33
CA ALA A 184 38.40 -9.60 -3.57
C ALA A 184 38.16 -10.50 -4.79
N GLU A 185 38.55 -11.77 -4.70
CA GLU A 185 38.31 -12.79 -5.73
C GLU A 185 36.81 -13.04 -5.93
N LEU A 186 36.08 -13.34 -4.85
CA LEU A 186 34.64 -13.56 -4.90
C LEU A 186 33.90 -12.37 -5.52
N ARG A 187 34.26 -11.15 -5.12
CA ARG A 187 33.65 -9.93 -5.64
C ARG A 187 33.85 -9.74 -7.14
N ALA A 188 34.96 -10.22 -7.71
CA ALA A 188 35.21 -10.14 -9.15
C ALA A 188 34.26 -11.03 -9.96
N GLU A 189 33.88 -12.18 -9.39
CA GLU A 189 32.99 -13.16 -10.00
C GLU A 189 31.50 -12.89 -9.74
N LEU A 190 31.18 -12.04 -8.76
CA LEU A 190 29.79 -11.73 -8.42
C LEU A 190 29.02 -11.09 -9.58
N PRO A 191 27.76 -11.53 -9.83
CA PRO A 191 26.85 -10.85 -10.74
C PRO A 191 26.74 -9.35 -10.44
N ARG A 192 26.62 -8.53 -11.49
CA ARG A 192 26.58 -7.05 -11.37
C ARG A 192 25.51 -6.57 -10.38
N GLN A 193 24.39 -7.28 -10.30
CA GLN A 193 23.25 -6.97 -9.44
C GLN A 193 23.55 -7.15 -7.95
N LEU A 194 24.52 -8.00 -7.59
CA LEU A 194 24.95 -8.22 -6.20
C LEU A 194 26.09 -7.29 -5.76
N ARG A 195 26.57 -6.40 -6.64
CA ARG A 195 27.65 -5.47 -6.30
C ARG A 195 27.30 -4.56 -5.14
N THR A 196 26.06 -4.05 -5.08
CA THR A 196 25.60 -3.21 -3.96
C THR A 196 25.67 -3.95 -2.63
N LEU A 197 25.33 -5.25 -2.61
CA LEU A 197 25.43 -6.08 -1.40
C LEU A 197 26.89 -6.35 -1.04
N ALA A 198 27.73 -6.68 -2.02
CA ALA A 198 29.15 -6.87 -1.81
C ALA A 198 29.83 -5.58 -1.30
N ASP A 199 29.46 -4.41 -1.82
CA ASP A 199 29.92 -3.10 -1.34
C ASP A 199 29.57 -2.89 0.13
N TYR A 200 28.34 -3.20 0.52
CA TYR A 200 27.94 -3.16 1.92
C TYR A 200 28.80 -4.10 2.81
N PHE A 201 29.06 -5.33 2.37
CA PHE A 201 29.90 -6.29 3.11
C PHE A 201 31.36 -5.81 3.21
N LYS A 202 31.90 -5.28 2.11
CA LYS A 202 33.23 -4.66 2.09
C LYS A 202 33.34 -3.55 3.13
N GLU A 203 32.37 -2.66 3.18
CA GLU A 203 32.41 -1.49 4.06
C GLU A 203 32.15 -1.81 5.54
N THR A 204 31.41 -2.89 5.79
CA THR A 204 30.91 -3.23 7.13
C THR A 204 31.78 -4.28 7.82
N TYR A 205 32.30 -5.27 7.08
CA TYR A 205 32.91 -6.48 7.66
C TYR A 205 34.34 -6.77 7.16
N VAL A 206 34.68 -6.48 5.90
CA VAL A 206 35.98 -6.91 5.32
C VAL A 206 37.02 -5.78 5.26
N GLY A 207 36.60 -4.55 5.00
CA GLY A 207 37.49 -3.44 4.73
C GLY A 207 38.17 -2.90 5.98
N GLU A 208 39.45 -2.56 5.86
CA GLU A 208 40.12 -1.66 6.79
C GLU A 208 39.60 -0.25 6.57
N ARG A 209 38.96 0.34 7.58
CA ARG A 209 38.88 1.80 7.63
C ARG A 209 40.18 2.32 8.25
N PRO A 210 41.05 3.03 7.53
CA PRO A 210 41.93 3.98 8.18
C PRO A 210 41.07 5.19 8.57
N ARG A 211 40.38 5.12 9.71
CA ARG A 211 39.84 6.33 10.33
C ARG A 211 40.82 6.80 11.37
N ARG A 212 41.63 7.79 10.99
CA ARG A 212 42.30 8.67 11.95
C ARG A 212 41.21 9.28 12.85
N LEU A 213 40.96 8.63 13.98
CA LEU A 213 40.35 9.26 15.13
C LEU A 213 41.50 9.87 15.93
N ARG A 214 41.34 11.15 16.24
CA ARG A 214 42.22 11.89 17.14
C ARG A 214 42.12 11.22 18.52
N GLY A 215 43.14 10.45 18.90
CA GLY A 215 43.23 9.80 20.21
C GLY A 215 43.42 8.28 20.14
N ASN A 216 44.20 7.77 21.09
CA ASN A 216 44.79 6.43 21.18
C ASN A 216 43.80 5.28 21.45
N ARG A 217 42.61 5.29 20.83
CA ARG A 217 41.61 4.23 20.98
C ARG A 217 41.46 3.46 19.66
N GLN A 218 41.73 2.17 19.71
CA GLN A 218 41.59 1.24 18.59
C GLN A 218 40.11 1.15 18.19
N ALA A 219 39.81 1.31 16.91
CA ALA A 219 38.44 1.36 16.40
C ALA A 219 37.85 -0.06 16.28
N CYS A 220 36.75 -0.33 16.97
CA CYS A 220 35.98 -1.57 16.77
C CYS A 220 35.09 -1.48 15.51
N PRO A 221 34.86 -2.60 14.79
CA PRO A 221 33.84 -2.70 13.75
C PRO A 221 32.48 -2.26 14.27
N LYS A 222 31.64 -1.66 13.41
CA LYS A 222 30.27 -1.32 13.80
C LYS A 222 29.52 -2.64 14.10
N PRO A 223 28.85 -2.76 15.26
CA PRO A 223 28.03 -3.92 15.52
C PRO A 223 26.93 -4.04 14.46
N PRO A 224 26.45 -5.27 14.16
CA PRO A 224 25.32 -5.48 13.28
C PRO A 224 24.12 -4.65 13.76
N ARG A 225 23.32 -4.15 12.80
CA ARG A 225 22.15 -3.30 13.10
C ARG A 225 21.06 -3.99 13.92
N TYR A 226 21.12 -5.31 14.02
CA TYR A 226 20.20 -6.14 14.78
C TYR A 226 20.96 -6.75 15.94
N ALA A 227 20.38 -6.68 17.14
CA ALA A 227 20.91 -7.34 18.31
C ALA A 227 20.91 -8.85 18.07
N VAL A 228 22.02 -9.51 18.37
CA VAL A 228 22.03 -10.96 18.60
C VAL A 228 21.50 -11.11 20.02
N GLU A 229 20.28 -11.60 20.17
CA GLU A 229 19.79 -12.01 21.49
C GLU A 229 20.54 -13.30 21.86
N ASP A 230 21.14 -13.30 23.05
CA ASP A 230 21.87 -14.45 23.63
C ASP A 230 20.92 -15.58 24.05
#